data_AF-A0A9X1CET7-F1
#
_entry.id   AF-A0A9X1CET7-F1
#
_cell.length_a   1.000
_cell.length_b   1.000
_cell.length_c   1.000
_cell.angle_alpha   90.00
_cell.angle_beta   90.00
_cell.angle_gamma   90.00
#
_symmetry.space_group_name_H-M   'P 1'
#
loop_
_entity.id
_entity.type
_entity.pdbx_description
1 polymer ?
#
loop_
_entity_poly.entity_id
_entity_poly.type
_entity_poly.pdbx_seq_one_letter_code
_entity_poly.pdbx_strand_id
1 'polypeptide(L)'
;MSNPLSTEKLDYFKEQLLQLKKETEEEIQTENKTGPNESVQELANYDNHPADMGTEQFEQQRDAGLNLMLRDRLQEINAALRRIEDGTYGISEKSGKPIPVERLEVMPTARNLVEEE
;
A
#
# COMPACT_ATOMS: atom_id res chain seq x y z
N MET A 1 -18.51 -21.84 -6.45
CA MET A 1 -18.04 -21.04 -7.59
C MET A 1 -16.58 -21.38 -7.78
N SER A 2 -16.16 -21.83 -8.95
CA SER A 2 -14.79 -22.29 -9.19
C SER A 2 -13.91 -21.09 -9.49
N ASN A 3 -12.90 -20.84 -8.65
CA ASN A 3 -11.92 -19.79 -8.90
C ASN A 3 -11.13 -20.15 -10.19
N PRO A 4 -10.89 -19.22 -11.13
CA PRO A 4 -10.20 -19.54 -12.40
C PRO A 4 -8.70 -19.81 -12.22
N LEU A 5 -8.15 -19.58 -11.03
CA LEU A 5 -6.75 -19.79 -10.68
C LEU A 5 -6.56 -21.12 -9.93
N SER A 6 -5.48 -21.84 -10.29
CA SER A 6 -5.04 -23.03 -9.56
C SER A 6 -4.63 -22.70 -8.13
N THR A 7 -4.85 -23.64 -7.20
CA THR A 7 -4.48 -23.49 -5.78
C THR A 7 -3.01 -23.10 -5.59
N GLU A 8 -2.09 -23.67 -6.38
CA GLU A 8 -0.67 -23.33 -6.35
C GLU A 8 -0.40 -21.85 -6.69
N LYS A 9 -1.13 -21.28 -7.66
CA LYS A 9 -1.01 -19.87 -8.02
C LYS A 9 -1.59 -18.96 -6.94
N LEU A 10 -2.68 -19.38 -6.30
CA LEU A 10 -3.28 -18.61 -5.22
C LEU A 10 -2.35 -18.53 -4.01
N ASP A 11 -1.67 -19.63 -3.68
CA ASP A 11 -0.67 -19.65 -2.62
C ASP A 11 0.50 -18.73 -2.95
N TYR A 12 1.03 -18.81 -4.18
CA TYR A 12 2.06 -17.90 -4.67
C TYR A 12 1.69 -16.43 -4.54
N PHE A 13 0.51 -16.02 -5.02
CA PHE A 13 0.06 -14.63 -4.91
C PHE A 13 -0.22 -14.22 -3.46
N LYS A 14 -0.71 -15.14 -2.63
CA LYS A 14 -0.93 -14.89 -1.20
C LYS A 14 0.39 -14.61 -0.48
N GLU A 15 1.42 -15.42 -0.70
CA GLU A 15 2.74 -15.20 -0.11
C GLU A 15 3.33 -13.86 -0.57
N GLN A 16 3.21 -13.52 -1.86
CA GLN A 16 3.65 -12.21 -2.36
C GLN A 16 2.90 -11.04 -1.71
N LEU A 17 1.57 -11.14 -1.57
CA LEU A 17 0.77 -10.10 -0.92
C LEU A 17 1.09 -9.97 0.58
N LEU A 18 1.39 -11.07 1.26
CA LEU A 18 1.80 -11.04 2.67
C LEU A 18 3.17 -10.37 2.84
N GLN A 19 4.11 -10.65 1.95
CA GLN A 19 5.41 -9.99 1.94
C GLN A 19 5.25 -8.48 1.68
N LEU A 20 4.46 -8.11 0.66
CA LEU A 20 4.18 -6.72 0.32
C LEU A 20 3.47 -5.96 1.46
N LYS A 21 2.56 -6.64 2.16
CA LYS A 21 1.88 -6.12 3.34
C LYS A 21 2.91 -5.77 4.42
N LYS A 22 3.78 -6.71 4.75
CA LYS A 22 4.81 -6.54 5.77
C LYS A 22 5.73 -5.37 5.43
N GLU A 23 6.22 -5.30 4.19
CA GLU A 23 7.06 -4.19 3.73
C GLU A 23 6.34 -2.84 3.87
N THR A 24 5.09 -2.76 3.43
CA THR A 24 4.29 -1.53 3.56
C THR A 24 4.06 -1.15 5.03
N GLU A 25 3.82 -2.12 5.91
CA GLU A 25 3.69 -1.89 7.36
C GLU A 25 5.00 -1.41 7.99
N GLU A 26 6.15 -1.93 7.55
CA GLU A 26 7.48 -1.48 7.99
C GLU A 26 7.80 -0.06 7.48
N GLU A 27 7.43 0.27 6.24
CA GLU A 27 7.54 1.63 5.69
C GLU A 27 6.71 2.63 6.51
N ILE A 28 5.44 2.31 6.79
CA ILE A 28 4.57 3.14 7.63
C ILE A 28 5.17 3.34 9.03
N GLN A 29 5.72 2.29 9.64
CA GLN A 29 6.34 2.39 10.96
C GLN A 29 7.61 3.24 10.95
N THR A 30 8.41 3.14 9.88
CA THR A 30 9.62 3.94 9.72
C THR A 30 9.28 5.41 9.57
N GLU A 31 8.34 5.74 8.67
CA GLU A 31 7.82 7.10 8.48
C GLU A 31 7.28 7.73 9.77
N ASN A 32 6.56 6.97 10.60
CA ASN A 32 6.05 7.48 11.87
C ASN A 32 7.17 7.75 12.90
N LYS A 33 8.32 7.09 12.80
CA LYS A 33 9.49 7.31 13.68
C LYS A 33 10.34 8.50 13.21
N THR A 34 10.50 8.67 11.90
CA THR A 34 11.17 9.85 11.31
C THR A 34 10.31 11.11 11.27
N GLY A 35 8.99 10.97 11.41
CA GLY A 35 8.09 12.10 11.65
C GLY A 35 8.45 12.88 12.93
N PRO A 36 7.92 14.09 13.14
CA PRO A 36 8.48 15.09 14.07
C PRO A 36 8.55 14.69 15.55
N ASN A 37 8.11 13.50 15.96
CA ASN A 37 8.17 13.07 17.36
C ASN A 37 9.59 12.74 17.86
N GLU A 38 10.52 12.23 17.03
CA GLU A 38 11.91 12.02 17.49
C GLU A 38 12.78 13.29 17.35
N SER A 39 12.47 14.21 16.43
CA SER A 39 13.22 15.46 16.26
C SER A 39 12.76 16.60 17.20
N VAL A 40 11.51 16.59 17.68
CA VAL A 40 11.00 17.66 18.57
C VAL A 40 11.68 17.66 19.94
N GLN A 41 12.24 16.54 20.39
CA GLN A 41 12.97 16.49 21.65
C GLN A 41 14.36 17.16 21.58
N GLU A 42 14.95 17.27 20.37
CA GLU A 42 16.25 17.94 20.15
C GLU A 42 16.11 19.37 19.58
N LEU A 43 14.99 19.69 18.90
CA LEU A 43 14.71 21.01 18.33
C LEU A 43 14.29 22.08 19.36
N ALA A 44 14.01 21.71 20.61
CA ALA A 44 13.73 22.68 21.69
C ALA A 44 14.91 23.64 21.97
N ASN A 45 16.07 23.43 21.34
CA ASN A 45 17.27 24.25 21.49
C ASN A 45 17.67 25.04 20.23
N TYR A 46 16.94 24.98 19.11
CA TYR A 46 17.34 25.69 17.89
C TYR A 46 16.47 26.92 17.59
N ASP A 47 17.17 28.03 17.38
CA ASP A 47 16.70 29.39 17.12
C ASP A 47 15.81 29.42 15.86
N ASN A 48 14.52 29.72 16.05
CA ASN A 48 13.46 29.61 15.03
C ASN A 48 13.61 30.72 13.96
N HIS A 49 14.37 30.46 12.89
CA HIS A 49 14.57 31.41 11.80
C HIS A 49 13.36 31.40 10.83
N PRO A 50 12.83 32.55 10.41
CA PRO A 50 11.65 32.62 9.54
C PRO A 50 11.82 32.07 8.12
N ALA A 51 13.05 31.71 7.72
CA ALA A 51 13.31 30.99 6.47
C ALA A 51 13.08 29.47 6.58
N ASP A 52 13.14 28.89 7.79
CA ASP A 52 12.92 27.46 8.04
C ASP A 52 11.43 27.10 8.08
N MET A 53 10.56 28.02 8.50
CA MET A 53 9.11 27.78 8.60
C MET A 53 8.45 27.37 7.26
N GLY A 54 8.98 27.81 6.12
CA GLY A 54 8.49 27.42 4.80
C GLY A 54 8.93 26.00 4.38
N THR A 55 10.11 25.57 4.84
CA THR A 55 10.67 24.25 4.60
C THR A 55 9.97 23.21 5.48
N GLU A 56 9.81 23.51 6.77
CA GLU A 56 9.11 22.64 7.72
C GLU A 56 7.66 22.37 7.29
N GLN A 57 6.92 23.39 6.83
CA GLN A 57 5.54 23.20 6.37
C GLN A 57 5.47 22.33 5.10
N PHE A 58 6.45 22.47 4.20
CA PHE A 58 6.51 21.67 2.98
C PHE A 58 6.85 20.21 3.26
N GLU A 59 7.78 19.95 4.18
CA GLU A 59 8.14 18.61 4.65
C GLU A 59 6.92 17.94 5.30
N GLN A 60 6.26 18.60 6.25
CA GLN A 60 5.04 18.06 6.87
C GLN A 60 3.93 17.70 5.87
N GLN A 61 3.75 18.49 4.81
CA GLN A 61 2.79 18.19 3.74
C GLN A 61 3.22 16.98 2.89
N ARG A 62 4.54 16.79 2.69
CA ARG A 62 5.10 15.62 1.99
C ARG A 62 4.91 14.34 2.81
N ASP A 63 5.25 14.37 4.10
CA ASP A 63 5.08 13.24 5.02
C ASP A 63 3.60 12.81 5.11
N ALA A 64 2.68 13.78 5.22
CA ALA A 64 1.25 13.49 5.26
C ALA A 64 0.75 12.82 3.96
N GLY A 65 1.26 13.25 2.81
CA GLY A 65 0.95 12.65 1.51
C GLY A 65 1.46 11.21 1.40
N LEU A 66 2.71 10.96 1.81
CA LEU A 66 3.30 9.63 1.78
C LEU A 66 2.55 8.66 2.70
N ASN A 67 2.21 9.10 3.92
CA ASN A 67 1.48 8.28 4.88
C ASN A 67 0.10 7.85 4.35
N LEU A 68 -0.62 8.77 3.68
CA LEU A 68 -1.90 8.46 3.06
C LEU A 68 -1.75 7.42 1.93
N MET A 69 -0.73 7.58 1.07
CA MET A 69 -0.46 6.64 -0.03
C MET A 69 -0.11 5.24 0.50
N LEU A 70 0.75 5.15 1.51
CA LEU A 70 1.12 3.87 2.12
C LEU A 70 -0.08 3.18 2.79
N ARG A 71 -0.94 3.94 3.46
CA ARG A 71 -2.18 3.42 4.04
C ARG A 71 -3.15 2.89 2.97
N ASP A 72 -3.32 3.63 1.88
CA ASP A 72 -4.17 3.20 0.75
C ASP A 72 -3.65 1.89 0.16
N ARG A 73 -2.35 1.83 -0.14
CA ARG A 73 -1.68 0.60 -0.60
C ARG A 73 -1.90 -0.57 0.35
N LEU A 74 -1.78 -0.36 1.66
CA LEU A 74 -2.05 -1.38 2.67
C LEU A 74 -3.51 -1.85 2.63
N GLN A 75 -4.48 -0.94 2.43
CA GLN A 75 -5.88 -1.32 2.26
C GLN A 75 -6.10 -2.16 1.00
N GLU A 76 -5.46 -1.82 -0.12
CA GLU A 76 -5.55 -2.59 -1.36
C GLU A 76 -5.00 -4.02 -1.20
N ILE A 77 -3.85 -4.16 -0.52
CA ILE A 77 -3.23 -5.46 -0.23
C ILE A 77 -4.15 -6.32 0.64
N ASN A 78 -4.71 -5.75 1.72
CA ASN A 78 -5.65 -6.48 2.58
C ASN A 78 -6.93 -6.86 1.81
N ALA A 79 -7.42 -6.00 0.92
CA ALA A 79 -8.57 -6.31 0.07
C ALA A 79 -8.27 -7.46 -0.91
N ALA A 80 -7.05 -7.52 -1.46
CA ALA A 80 -6.61 -8.60 -2.33
C ALA A 80 -6.50 -9.94 -1.57
N LEU A 81 -5.91 -9.93 -0.37
CA LEU A 81 -5.85 -11.10 0.51
C LEU A 81 -7.25 -11.62 0.86
N ARG A 82 -8.19 -10.73 1.20
CA ARG A 82 -9.57 -11.11 1.48
C ARG A 82 -10.27 -11.74 0.28
N ARG A 83 -10.01 -11.26 -0.94
CA ARG A 83 -10.50 -11.87 -2.18
C ARG A 83 -9.94 -13.28 -2.39
N ILE A 84 -8.71 -13.55 -1.94
CA ILE A 84 -8.15 -14.91 -1.98
C ILE A 84 -8.91 -15.83 -1.02
N GLU A 85 -9.20 -15.36 0.20
CA GLU A 85 -9.96 -16.13 1.20
C GLU A 85 -11.40 -16.40 0.75
N ASP A 86 -12.03 -15.43 0.10
CA ASP A 86 -13.38 -15.53 -0.45
C ASP A 86 -13.45 -16.35 -1.77
N GLY A 87 -12.29 -16.65 -2.37
CA GLY A 87 -12.20 -17.37 -3.64
C GLY A 87 -12.63 -16.55 -4.86
N THR A 88 -12.57 -15.22 -4.76
CA THR A 88 -12.91 -14.25 -5.82
C THR A 88 -11.67 -13.53 -6.37
N TYR A 89 -10.47 -13.89 -5.91
CA TYR A 89 -9.22 -13.35 -6.42
C TYR A 89 -9.00 -13.70 -7.90
N GLY A 90 -8.58 -12.70 -8.68
CA GLY A 90 -8.44 -12.83 -10.13
C GLY A 90 -9.76 -12.69 -10.89
N ILE A 91 -10.82 -12.15 -10.27
CA ILE A 91 -12.06 -11.74 -10.94
C ILE A 91 -12.23 -10.21 -10.84
N SER A 92 -12.57 -9.57 -11.95
CA SER A 92 -12.84 -8.12 -12.00
C SER A 92 -14.09 -7.78 -11.19
N GLU A 93 -13.99 -6.82 -10.25
CA GLU A 93 -15.13 -6.36 -9.46
C GLU A 93 -16.20 -5.62 -10.31
N LYS A 94 -15.84 -5.14 -11.50
CA LYS A 94 -16.73 -4.35 -12.38
C LYS A 94 -17.47 -5.21 -13.38
N SER A 95 -16.76 -6.10 -14.07
CA SER A 95 -17.34 -6.96 -15.12
C SER A 95 -17.56 -8.42 -14.70
N GLY A 96 -16.99 -8.86 -13.58
CA GLY A 96 -17.01 -10.27 -13.17
C GLY A 96 -16.18 -11.20 -14.05
N LYS A 97 -15.36 -10.64 -14.96
CA LYS A 97 -14.50 -11.41 -15.87
C LYS A 97 -13.18 -11.79 -15.20
N PRO A 98 -12.54 -12.91 -15.60
CA PRO A 98 -11.23 -13.29 -15.09
C PRO A 98 -10.16 -12.25 -15.48
N ILE A 99 -9.37 -11.83 -14.48
CA ILE A 99 -8.21 -10.96 -14.66
C ILE A 99 -7.04 -11.82 -15.17
N PRO A 100 -6.34 -11.40 -16.24
CA PRO A 100 -5.21 -12.16 -16.77
C PRO A 100 -4.10 -12.28 -15.73
N VAL A 101 -3.50 -13.46 -15.64
CA VAL A 101 -2.44 -13.76 -14.65
C VAL A 101 -1.24 -12.84 -14.82
N GLU A 102 -0.86 -12.53 -16.06
CA GLU A 102 0.24 -11.61 -16.38
C GLU A 102 0.06 -10.23 -15.72
N ARG A 103 -1.18 -9.76 -15.56
CA ARG A 103 -1.49 -8.51 -14.86
C ARG A 103 -1.36 -8.67 -13.34
N LEU A 104 -1.78 -9.79 -12.79
CA LEU A 104 -1.63 -10.09 -11.36
C LEU A 104 -0.16 -10.28 -10.97
N GLU A 105 0.67 -10.77 -11.89
CA GLU A 105 2.13 -10.88 -11.70
C GLU A 105 2.80 -9.50 -11.65
N VAL A 106 2.31 -8.53 -12.43
CA VAL A 106 2.81 -7.14 -12.39
C VAL A 106 2.21 -6.35 -11.22
N MET A 107 0.91 -6.52 -10.97
CA MET A 107 0.15 -5.80 -9.96
C MET A 107 -0.77 -6.77 -9.18
N PRO A 108 -0.27 -7.38 -8.10
CA PRO A 108 -1.01 -8.41 -7.36
C PRO A 108 -2.24 -7.87 -6.61
N THR A 109 -2.35 -6.55 -6.45
CA THR A 109 -3.50 -5.88 -5.83
C THR A 109 -4.64 -5.58 -6.80
N ALA A 110 -4.44 -5.78 -8.11
CA ALA A 110 -5.38 -5.38 -9.16
C ALA A 110 -6.81 -5.87 -8.90
N ARG A 111 -7.76 -4.94 -9.07
CA ARG A 111 -9.20 -5.14 -8.81
C ARG A 111 -10.01 -5.35 -10.09
N ASN A 112 -9.47 -4.85 -11.20
CA ASN A 112 -10.14 -4.77 -12.49
C ASN A 112 -9.19 -5.13 -13.64
N LEU A 113 -9.77 -5.34 -14.82
CA LEU A 113 -9.05 -5.49 -16.08
C LEU A 113 -8.37 -4.15 -16.48
N VAL A 114 -7.31 -4.22 -17.28
CA VAL A 114 -6.61 -3.03 -17.82
C VAL A 114 -7.59 -2.11 -18.56
N GLU A 115 -8.53 -2.70 -19.29
CA GLU A 115 -9.53 -1.98 -20.09
C GLU A 115 -10.60 -1.27 -19.23
N GLU A 116 -10.63 -1.55 -17.93
CA GLU A 116 -11.69 -1.12 -17.01
C GLU A 116 -11.25 -0.07 -15.97
N GLU A 117 -9.96 0.27 -15.95
CA GLU A 117 -9.34 1.31 -15.09
C GLU A 117 -9.62 2.73 -15.57
#